data_AF-A0A1V9BE33-F1
#
_entry.id   AF-A0A1V9BE33-F1
#
_cell.length_a   1.000
_cell.length_b   1.000
_cell.length_c   1.000
_cell.angle_alpha   90.00
_cell.angle_beta   90.00
_cell.angle_gamma   90.00
#
_symmetry.space_group_name_H-M   'P 1'
#
loop_
_entity.id
_entity.type
_entity.pdbx_description
1 polymer ?
#
loop_
_entity_poly.entity_id
_entity_poly.type
_entity_poly.pdbx_seq_one_letter_code
_entity_poly.pdbx_strand_id
1 'polypeptide(L)'
;MLKYNQLRVGRYNILGKIRYNSQPPQRQQPLYNRLSNALLVVYDQNGNRLGVLENADDPILEQEIGSVDTLTFSLPYNDPKREYIQNENIVEVVNQRYFIRDVSKVRAGGRLELVVYCEATWYDLQYTEPMKALSWQDATPEQIMADILDGTGWTVGRVEVTERRNLQLEEGLTNRLKALRELPNVFTGELWFNTSNNTVDFLRPEGRDSGASIVYRKNMKEIEVNYSTKNLVTKLYLYGKNNMTIEDAHPEGLPYIENYQYTTKKKVMVVKDERFTNPFHLYERGVYALSILSRPTASYVMKVADLSRMSGLSHEQFALGDNVFVYDKELGINEKKRIVRWKYNIKKPWESEVELERPQPTLSDLLSGVQEAASVLESEDTVDRQDLLNLSVFNYLMNSRADDGFNYWTNSGWEIDPVNGYSGNASFKATAEEGKTKTLKQIVYPSHRDSYSISMRVAAENLQVGRGRVGVYIRIKYADGTEDEPIWLSLAGGETI
;
A
#
# COMPACT_ATOMS: atom_id res chain seq x y z
N MET A 1 2.89 -14.46 47.82
CA MET A 1 1.59 -14.46 48.53
C MET A 1 0.88 -13.14 48.20
N LEU A 2 0.06 -13.10 47.14
CA LEU A 2 -0.59 -11.89 46.63
C LEU A 2 -1.94 -11.69 47.36
N LYS A 3 -2.12 -10.52 48.00
CA LYS A 3 -3.37 -10.15 48.70
C LYS A 3 -4.41 -9.68 47.67
N TYR A 4 -5.60 -10.27 47.70
CA TYR A 4 -6.77 -9.84 46.92
C TYR A 4 -7.55 -8.72 47.65
N ASN A 5 -8.17 -7.84 46.86
CA ASN A 5 -8.90 -6.64 47.32
C ASN A 5 -10.10 -6.95 48.23
N GLN A 6 -10.34 -6.04 49.17
CA GLN A 6 -11.25 -6.12 50.32
C GLN A 6 -12.75 -5.92 49.99
N LEU A 7 -13.29 -6.60 48.97
CA LEU A 7 -14.73 -6.55 48.71
C LEU A 7 -15.38 -7.90 49.06
N ARG A 8 -15.96 -7.97 50.26
CA ARG A 8 -16.60 -9.17 50.85
C ARG A 8 -17.95 -9.56 50.23
N VAL A 9 -18.27 -9.11 49.01
CA VAL A 9 -19.53 -9.48 48.33
C VAL A 9 -19.29 -9.60 46.82
N GLY A 10 -19.36 -10.82 46.30
CA GLY A 10 -19.39 -11.09 44.86
C GLY A 10 -20.84 -11.16 44.37
N ARG A 11 -21.21 -10.34 43.37
CA ARG A 11 -22.46 -10.55 42.61
C ARG A 11 -22.13 -11.35 41.35
N TYR A 12 -22.78 -12.49 41.19
CA TYR A 12 -22.67 -13.37 40.02
C TYR A 12 -23.64 -12.92 38.93
N ASN A 13 -23.26 -13.05 37.65
CA ASN A 13 -24.23 -13.06 36.57
C ASN A 13 -24.84 -14.47 36.43
N ILE A 14 -25.93 -14.60 35.67
CA ILE A 14 -26.76 -15.82 35.55
C ILE A 14 -25.98 -17.06 35.03
N LEU A 15 -24.76 -16.88 34.54
CA LEU A 15 -23.92 -17.95 33.99
C LEU A 15 -22.81 -18.45 34.95
N GLY A 16 -22.75 -17.96 36.20
CA GLY A 16 -21.89 -18.52 37.25
C GLY A 16 -20.38 -18.47 36.99
N LYS A 17 -19.90 -17.74 35.96
CA LYS A 17 -18.48 -17.61 35.63
C LYS A 17 -17.99 -16.20 35.90
N ILE A 18 -17.10 -16.08 36.87
CA ILE A 18 -16.29 -14.89 37.10
C ILE A 18 -14.96 -15.09 36.34
N ARG A 19 -14.72 -14.33 35.27
CA ARG A 19 -13.38 -14.17 34.69
C ARG A 19 -12.74 -12.91 35.31
N TYR A 20 -12.13 -13.03 36.48
CA TYR A 20 -11.17 -12.02 36.94
C TYR A 20 -9.76 -12.46 36.54
N ASN A 21 -9.01 -11.54 35.93
CA ASN A 21 -7.56 -11.61 35.75
C ASN A 21 -7.02 -12.81 34.94
N SER A 22 -7.69 -13.25 33.88
CA SER A 22 -6.89 -13.73 32.74
C SER A 22 -6.22 -12.49 32.17
N GLN A 23 -4.94 -12.24 32.48
CA GLN A 23 -4.17 -11.42 31.57
C GLN A 23 -4.33 -12.10 30.21
N PRO A 24 -4.89 -11.42 29.17
CA PRO A 24 -4.67 -11.92 27.83
C PRO A 24 -3.16 -12.15 27.71
N PRO A 25 -2.70 -13.22 27.02
CA PRO A 25 -1.27 -13.35 26.73
C PRO A 25 -0.80 -11.98 26.28
N GLN A 26 0.29 -11.46 26.86
CA GLN A 26 0.80 -10.15 26.50
C GLN A 26 1.04 -10.18 24.98
N ARG A 27 0.06 -9.73 24.19
CA ARG A 27 0.31 -9.20 22.86
C ARG A 27 1.42 -8.22 23.15
N GLN A 28 2.62 -8.45 22.62
CA GLN A 28 3.71 -7.49 22.73
C GLN A 28 3.05 -6.14 22.45
N GLN A 29 3.02 -5.26 23.45
CA GLN A 29 2.38 -3.96 23.24
C GLN A 29 3.01 -3.42 21.99
N PRO A 30 2.22 -3.13 20.94
CA PRO A 30 2.80 -2.69 19.70
C PRO A 30 3.76 -1.55 20.02
N LEU A 31 5.02 -1.73 19.63
CA LEU A 31 6.11 -0.79 19.87
C LEU A 31 5.79 0.61 19.30
N TYR A 32 4.73 0.70 18.51
CA TYR A 32 4.06 1.90 18.04
C TYR A 32 3.85 3.00 19.09
N ASN A 33 3.69 2.66 20.38
CA ASN A 33 3.63 3.66 21.45
C ASN A 33 4.92 4.50 21.61
N ARG A 34 6.02 4.07 20.99
CA ARG A 34 7.31 4.74 20.97
C ARG A 34 7.67 5.29 19.58
N LEU A 35 6.80 5.19 18.58
CA LEU A 35 7.08 5.70 17.23
C LEU A 35 7.22 7.22 17.22
N SER A 36 6.35 7.94 17.92
CA SER A 36 6.45 9.39 18.00
C SER A 36 7.83 9.83 18.51
N ASN A 37 8.54 10.59 17.68
CA ASN A 37 9.90 11.06 17.89
C ASN A 37 10.95 9.94 18.08
N ALA A 38 10.67 8.74 17.57
CA ALA A 38 11.68 7.68 17.51
C ALA A 38 12.89 8.14 16.68
N LEU A 39 14.07 7.71 17.10
CA LEU A 39 15.31 7.92 16.35
C LEU A 39 15.57 6.73 15.43
N LEU A 40 16.04 7.02 14.22
CA LEU A 40 16.48 6.00 13.28
C LEU A 40 17.92 5.61 13.61
N VAL A 41 18.19 4.30 13.66
CA VAL A 41 19.54 3.77 13.91
C VAL A 41 19.98 2.97 12.69
N VAL A 42 21.17 3.24 12.17
CA VAL A 42 21.73 2.52 11.03
C VAL A 42 22.71 1.46 11.49
N TYR A 43 22.63 0.29 10.87
CA TYR A 43 23.55 -0.82 11.00
C TYR A 43 24.12 -1.16 9.62
N ASP A 44 25.34 -1.70 9.59
CA ASP A 44 25.89 -2.28 8.37
C ASP A 44 25.20 -3.60 8.00
N GLN A 45 25.55 -4.15 6.84
CA GLN A 45 25.05 -5.43 6.35
C GLN A 45 25.39 -6.63 7.26
N ASN A 46 26.37 -6.48 8.17
CA ASN A 46 26.75 -7.51 9.14
C ASN A 46 26.03 -7.34 10.49
N GLY A 47 25.16 -6.33 10.62
CA GLY A 47 24.44 -6.01 11.85
C GLY A 47 25.25 -5.22 12.88
N ASN A 48 26.41 -4.66 12.52
CA ASN A 48 27.14 -3.75 13.40
C ASN A 48 26.52 -2.36 13.35
N ARG A 49 26.29 -1.77 14.52
CA ARG A 49 25.70 -0.43 14.62
C ARG A 49 26.67 0.64 14.10
N LEU A 50 26.24 1.37 13.08
CA LEU A 50 27.00 2.49 12.49
C LEU A 50 26.70 3.82 13.19
N GLY A 51 25.44 4.10 13.52
CA GLY A 51 25.09 5.35 14.19
C GLY A 51 23.60 5.64 14.30
N VAL A 52 23.25 6.76 14.92
CA VAL A 52 21.89 7.32 14.97
C VAL A 52 21.78 8.43 13.95
N LEU A 53 20.66 8.54 13.23
CA LEU A 53 20.38 9.62 12.28
C LEU A 53 19.54 10.72 12.93
N GLU A 54 20.14 11.58 13.75
CA GLU A 54 19.42 12.65 14.45
C GLU A 54 18.85 13.69 13.47
N ASN A 55 19.56 13.91 12.35
CA ASN A 55 19.20 14.86 11.31
C ASN A 55 18.34 14.28 10.18
N ALA A 56 17.85 13.04 10.31
CA ALA A 56 16.89 12.50 9.34
C ALA A 56 15.61 13.34 9.35
N ASP A 57 15.18 13.84 8.21
CA ASP A 57 13.98 14.65 8.07
C ASP A 57 12.83 13.85 7.45
N ASP A 58 11.62 14.23 7.85
CA ASP A 58 10.36 13.58 7.47
C ASP A 58 10.39 12.04 7.39
N PRO A 59 10.81 11.34 8.48
CA PRO A 59 10.70 9.90 8.53
C PRO A 59 9.24 9.45 8.54
N ILE A 60 8.81 8.76 7.49
CA ILE A 60 7.45 8.25 7.30
C ILE A 60 7.49 6.73 7.26
N LEU A 61 6.75 6.12 8.18
CA LEU A 61 6.49 4.70 8.24
C LEU A 61 5.13 4.40 7.62
N GLU A 62 5.11 3.62 6.56
CA GLU A 62 3.88 3.21 5.87
C GLU A 62 3.67 1.71 6.02
N GLN A 63 2.52 1.32 6.56
CA GLN A 63 2.24 -0.10 6.83
C GLN A 63 0.78 -0.45 6.56
N GLU A 64 0.56 -1.64 6.03
CA GLU A 64 -0.72 -2.27 5.79
C GLU A 64 -0.65 -3.75 6.18
N ILE A 65 -1.67 -4.23 6.89
CA ILE A 65 -1.67 -5.60 7.46
C ILE A 65 -1.49 -6.65 6.36
N GLY A 66 -0.33 -7.32 6.37
CA GLY A 66 0.04 -8.41 5.47
C GLY A 66 0.50 -7.98 4.07
N SER A 67 0.57 -6.67 3.79
CA SER A 67 0.80 -6.14 2.44
C SER A 67 1.99 -5.18 2.36
N VAL A 68 1.89 -4.00 2.97
CA VAL A 68 2.89 -2.91 2.87
C VAL A 68 3.62 -2.74 4.19
N ASP A 69 4.95 -2.54 4.16
CA ASP A 69 5.74 -2.17 5.34
C ASP A 69 7.05 -1.49 4.92
N THR A 70 7.01 -0.17 4.78
CA THR A 70 8.11 0.63 4.22
C THR A 70 8.44 1.81 5.11
N LEU A 71 9.70 2.25 5.06
CA LEU A 71 10.19 3.42 5.78
C LEU A 71 10.87 4.36 4.78
N THR A 72 10.47 5.62 4.78
CA THR A 72 11.09 6.66 3.95
C THR A 72 11.57 7.80 4.83
N PHE A 73 12.66 8.45 4.44
CA PHE A 73 13.15 9.66 5.10
C PHE A 73 14.12 10.40 4.17
N SER A 74 14.44 11.65 4.49
CA SER A 74 15.56 12.35 3.89
C SER A 74 16.67 12.62 4.89
N LEU A 75 17.90 12.85 4.41
CA LEU A 75 19.04 13.23 5.22
C LEU A 75 19.79 14.36 4.51
N PRO A 76 20.15 15.47 5.19
CA PRO A 76 20.96 16.52 4.59
C PRO A 76 22.27 15.97 4.01
N TYR A 77 22.60 16.34 2.78
CA TYR A 77 23.79 15.83 2.10
C TYR A 77 25.10 16.28 2.76
N ASN A 78 25.09 17.34 3.56
CA ASN A 78 26.25 17.77 4.35
C ASN A 78 26.40 16.99 5.67
N ASP A 79 25.45 16.12 6.03
CA ASP A 79 25.56 15.27 7.21
C ASP A 79 26.70 14.25 7.04
N PRO A 80 27.64 14.14 7.99
CA PRO A 80 28.74 13.18 7.91
C PRO A 80 28.26 11.71 7.88
N LYS A 81 27.10 11.40 8.48
CA LYS A 81 26.52 10.05 8.53
C LYS A 81 25.88 9.62 7.23
N ARG A 82 25.85 10.49 6.20
CA ARG A 82 25.45 10.13 4.85
C ARG A 82 26.25 8.93 4.31
N GLU A 83 27.47 8.72 4.78
CA GLU A 83 28.33 7.59 4.38
C GLU A 83 27.79 6.24 4.90
N TYR A 84 26.94 6.26 5.92
CA TYR A 84 26.25 5.06 6.44
C TYR A 84 25.04 4.68 5.60
N ILE A 85 24.53 5.60 4.76
CA ILE A 85 23.38 5.37 3.90
C ILE A 85 23.88 4.68 2.63
N GLN A 86 23.87 3.35 2.66
CA GLN A 86 24.25 2.49 1.56
C GLN A 86 23.15 1.46 1.34
N ASN A 87 22.91 1.05 0.09
CA ASN A 87 21.96 -0.02 -0.20
C ASN A 87 22.34 -1.28 0.60
N GLU A 88 21.31 -2.00 1.04
CA GLU A 88 21.38 -3.20 1.90
C GLU A 88 21.85 -2.94 3.35
N ASN A 89 22.29 -1.73 3.73
CA ASN A 89 22.41 -1.40 5.15
C ASN A 89 21.03 -1.37 5.81
N ILE A 90 20.99 -1.60 7.12
CA ILE A 90 19.76 -1.75 7.88
C ILE A 90 19.45 -0.45 8.62
N VAL A 91 18.22 0.03 8.48
CA VAL A 91 17.65 1.08 9.33
C VAL A 91 16.69 0.44 10.33
N GLU A 92 16.90 0.73 11.61
CA GLU A 92 16.05 0.29 12.70
C GLU A 92 15.27 1.46 13.29
N VAL A 93 13.95 1.28 13.43
CA VAL A 93 13.07 2.21 14.11
C VAL A 93 12.17 1.44 15.07
N VAL A 94 12.31 1.72 16.36
CA VAL A 94 11.61 1.02 17.44
C VAL A 94 11.65 -0.52 17.27
N ASN A 95 12.86 -1.07 17.11
CA ASN A 95 13.16 -2.48 16.87
C ASN A 95 12.66 -3.06 15.54
N GLN A 96 11.90 -2.31 14.74
CA GLN A 96 11.55 -2.73 13.39
C GLN A 96 12.72 -2.44 12.46
N ARG A 97 13.09 -3.43 11.64
CA ARG A 97 14.26 -3.38 10.77
C ARG A 97 13.83 -3.31 9.31
N TYR A 98 14.53 -2.46 8.57
CA TYR A 98 14.29 -2.17 7.17
C TYR A 98 15.62 -2.17 6.41
N PHE A 99 15.69 -2.80 5.24
CA PHE A 99 16.82 -2.69 4.33
C PHE A 99 16.69 -1.41 3.50
N ILE A 100 17.78 -0.66 3.37
CA ILE A 100 17.85 0.47 2.43
C ILE A 100 17.85 -0.09 1.01
N ARG A 101 16.84 0.26 0.22
CA ARG A 101 16.66 -0.22 -1.16
C ARG A 101 17.01 0.81 -2.21
N ASP A 102 16.62 2.05 -1.98
CA ASP A 102 16.94 3.16 -2.87
C ASP A 102 17.52 4.33 -2.09
N VAL A 103 18.56 4.93 -2.68
CA VAL A 103 19.20 6.14 -2.17
C VAL A 103 19.31 7.12 -3.34
N SER A 104 18.51 8.17 -3.31
CA SER A 104 18.51 9.21 -4.33
C SER A 104 19.21 10.47 -3.82
N LYS A 105 20.07 11.07 -4.65
CA LYS A 105 20.69 12.37 -4.36
C LYS A 105 19.86 13.46 -5.01
N VAL A 106 19.26 14.33 -4.21
CA VAL A 106 18.33 15.35 -4.69
C VAL A 106 18.90 16.75 -4.43
N ARG A 107 18.75 17.62 -5.44
CA ARG A 107 18.97 19.07 -5.31
C ARG A 107 17.68 19.79 -5.67
N ALA A 108 17.04 20.44 -4.71
CA ALA A 108 15.82 21.21 -4.93
C ALA A 108 15.83 22.48 -4.07
N GLY A 109 15.51 23.64 -4.66
CA GLY A 109 15.42 24.91 -3.92
C GLY A 109 16.66 25.31 -3.12
N GLY A 110 17.86 24.89 -3.56
CA GLY A 110 19.13 25.13 -2.83
C GLY A 110 19.45 24.12 -1.73
N ARG A 111 18.54 23.19 -1.40
CA ARG A 111 18.79 22.07 -0.49
C ARG A 111 19.44 20.92 -1.24
N LEU A 112 20.36 20.24 -0.56
CA LEU A 112 21.02 19.03 -1.00
C LEU A 112 20.69 17.94 0.00
N GLU A 113 20.05 16.87 -0.46
CA GLU A 113 19.54 15.81 0.41
C GLU A 113 19.80 14.44 -0.20
N LEU A 114 19.94 13.44 0.66
CA LEU A 114 19.68 12.04 0.32
C LEU A 114 18.21 11.76 0.61
N VAL A 115 17.48 11.20 -0.35
CA VAL A 115 16.15 10.64 -0.13
C VAL A 115 16.31 9.12 -0.09
N VAL A 116 15.85 8.51 0.98
CA VAL A 116 16.09 7.10 1.29
C VAL A 116 14.75 6.38 1.36
N TYR A 117 14.66 5.27 0.64
CA TYR A 117 13.54 4.34 0.70
C TYR A 117 14.02 2.99 1.21
N CYS A 118 13.31 2.48 2.20
CA CYS A 118 13.61 1.22 2.87
C CYS A 118 12.39 0.30 2.86
N GLU A 119 12.67 -0.99 2.73
CA GLU A 119 11.68 -2.06 2.81
C GLU A 119 11.90 -2.88 4.07
N ALA A 120 10.82 -3.32 4.72
CA ALA A 120 10.93 -4.24 5.84
C ALA A 120 11.70 -5.51 5.47
N THR A 121 12.49 -6.05 6.40
CA THR A 121 13.39 -7.18 6.09
C THR A 121 12.67 -8.45 5.63
N TRP A 122 11.34 -8.57 5.83
CA TRP A 122 10.57 -9.72 5.37
C TRP A 122 10.33 -9.74 3.85
N TYR A 123 10.49 -8.62 3.13
CA TYR A 123 10.36 -8.61 1.67
C TYR A 123 11.37 -9.55 1.00
N ASP A 124 12.53 -9.77 1.62
CA ASP A 124 13.57 -10.70 1.13
C ASP A 124 13.15 -12.16 1.11
N LEU A 125 12.04 -12.54 1.76
CA LEU A 125 11.45 -13.87 1.62
C LEU A 125 11.09 -14.19 0.15
N GLN A 126 11.01 -13.20 -0.74
CA GLN A 126 10.80 -13.43 -2.17
C GLN A 126 12.07 -13.84 -2.94
N TYR A 127 13.26 -13.53 -2.41
CA TYR A 127 14.56 -13.76 -3.07
C TYR A 127 15.31 -14.97 -2.51
N THR A 128 14.66 -15.77 -1.66
CA THR A 128 15.23 -16.97 -1.07
C THR A 128 15.26 -18.16 -2.02
N GLU A 129 16.07 -19.18 -1.69
CA GLU A 129 16.05 -20.47 -2.35
C GLU A 129 14.64 -21.08 -2.46
N PRO A 130 14.34 -21.79 -3.57
CA PRO A 130 13.06 -22.45 -3.78
C PRO A 130 12.62 -23.33 -2.61
N MET A 131 11.31 -23.39 -2.38
CA MET A 131 10.73 -24.25 -1.34
C MET A 131 10.91 -25.73 -1.69
N LYS A 132 11.10 -26.56 -0.67
CA LYS A 132 11.14 -28.03 -0.80
C LYS A 132 9.74 -28.63 -0.87
N ALA A 133 8.75 -27.99 -0.24
CA ALA A 133 7.36 -28.42 -0.20
C ALA A 133 6.48 -27.39 -0.91
N LEU A 134 5.60 -27.88 -1.78
CA LEU A 134 4.63 -27.09 -2.55
C LEU A 134 3.21 -27.66 -2.42
N SER A 135 3.04 -28.74 -1.65
CA SER A 135 1.79 -29.47 -1.50
C SER A 135 1.62 -29.93 -0.07
N TRP A 136 0.45 -29.64 0.50
CA TRP A 136 0.07 -30.06 1.83
C TRP A 136 -1.35 -30.62 1.80
N GLN A 137 -1.54 -31.75 2.48
CA GLN A 137 -2.84 -32.38 2.68
C GLN A 137 -3.18 -32.38 4.15
N ASP A 138 -4.39 -31.93 4.49
CA ASP A 138 -4.92 -31.86 5.84
C ASP A 138 -3.91 -31.26 6.84
N ALA A 139 -3.29 -30.13 6.48
CA ALA A 139 -2.25 -29.49 7.27
C ALA A 139 -2.75 -28.22 7.97
N THR A 140 -2.15 -27.88 9.11
CA THR A 140 -2.41 -26.61 9.80
C THR A 140 -1.60 -25.46 9.19
N PRO A 141 -2.02 -24.19 9.37
CA PRO A 141 -1.21 -23.03 8.97
C PRO A 141 0.20 -23.07 9.54
N GLU A 142 0.34 -23.47 10.82
CA GLU A 142 1.63 -23.56 11.50
C GLU A 142 2.60 -24.54 10.81
N GLN A 143 2.12 -25.71 10.39
CA GLN A 143 2.92 -26.69 9.66
C GLN A 143 3.36 -26.14 8.30
N ILE A 144 2.43 -25.56 7.55
CA ILE A 144 2.68 -24.98 6.23
C ILE A 144 3.69 -23.83 6.33
N MET A 145 3.52 -22.92 7.29
CA MET A 145 4.44 -21.79 7.50
C MET A 145 5.83 -22.27 7.91
N ALA A 146 5.94 -23.31 8.74
CA ALA A 146 7.25 -23.85 9.11
C ALA A 146 8.00 -24.38 7.88
N ASP A 147 7.32 -25.10 7.00
CA ASP A 147 7.91 -25.59 5.75
C ASP A 147 8.24 -24.44 4.79
N ILE A 148 7.37 -23.44 4.66
CA ILE A 148 7.60 -22.25 3.82
C ILE A 148 8.77 -21.41 4.36
N LEU A 149 9.03 -21.38 5.67
CA LEU A 149 10.09 -20.57 6.26
C LEU A 149 11.42 -21.30 6.43
N ASP A 150 11.46 -22.63 6.22
CA ASP A 150 12.65 -23.47 6.42
C ASP A 150 13.88 -22.94 5.68
N GLY A 151 14.92 -22.55 6.42
CA GLY A 151 16.19 -22.08 5.86
C GLY A 151 16.24 -20.59 5.48
N THR A 152 15.22 -19.78 5.80
CA THR A 152 15.20 -18.34 5.48
C THR A 152 15.76 -17.44 6.59
N GLY A 153 15.99 -17.99 7.78
CA GLY A 153 16.28 -17.20 8.98
C GLY A 153 15.04 -16.57 9.63
N TRP A 154 13.87 -16.71 9.02
CA TRP A 154 12.57 -16.42 9.61
C TRP A 154 11.94 -17.67 10.22
N THR A 155 11.10 -17.48 11.24
CA THR A 155 10.43 -18.59 11.95
C THR A 155 8.95 -18.32 12.16
N VAL A 156 8.18 -19.37 12.45
CA VAL A 156 6.76 -19.22 12.79
C VAL A 156 6.65 -18.59 14.17
N GLY A 157 5.85 -17.53 14.27
CA GLY A 157 5.48 -16.91 15.53
C GLY A 157 4.17 -17.47 16.06
N ARG A 158 3.24 -16.60 16.42
CA ARG A 158 1.94 -16.97 16.99
C ARG A 158 0.95 -17.36 15.89
N VAL A 159 0.32 -18.53 16.05
CA VAL A 159 -0.75 -19.00 15.17
C VAL A 159 -2.04 -19.20 15.98
N GLU A 160 -3.13 -18.52 15.61
CA GLU A 160 -4.45 -18.64 16.26
C GLU A 160 -5.43 -19.55 15.50
N VAL A 161 -5.14 -19.81 14.22
CA VAL A 161 -5.98 -20.62 13.33
C VAL A 161 -5.44 -22.04 13.31
N THR A 162 -6.28 -23.01 13.65
CA THR A 162 -5.88 -24.43 13.88
C THR A 162 -6.57 -25.39 12.92
N GLU A 163 -7.53 -24.89 12.14
CA GLU A 163 -8.27 -25.60 11.11
C GLU A 163 -7.29 -26.20 10.09
N ARG A 164 -7.54 -27.43 9.66
CA ARG A 164 -6.69 -28.14 8.70
C ARG A 164 -7.27 -28.02 7.29
N ARG A 165 -6.42 -27.75 6.30
CA ARG A 165 -6.81 -27.62 4.89
C ARG A 165 -5.72 -28.18 3.98
N ASN A 166 -6.08 -28.37 2.72
CA ASN A 166 -5.13 -28.67 1.67
C ASN A 166 -4.64 -27.36 1.05
N LEU A 167 -3.36 -27.31 0.69
CA LEU A 167 -2.77 -26.22 -0.10
C LEU A 167 -1.88 -26.83 -1.16
N GLN A 168 -2.05 -26.40 -2.41
CA GLN A 168 -1.17 -26.73 -3.52
C GLN A 168 -0.70 -25.42 -4.14
N LEU A 169 0.61 -25.27 -4.29
CA LEU A 169 1.25 -24.13 -4.93
C LEU A 169 1.79 -24.54 -6.30
N GLU A 170 1.90 -23.56 -7.19
CA GLU A 170 2.51 -23.76 -8.51
C GLU A 170 4.03 -23.78 -8.40
N GLU A 171 4.62 -24.88 -8.86
CA GLU A 171 6.07 -25.06 -8.92
C GLU A 171 6.71 -24.05 -9.89
N GLY A 172 7.86 -23.47 -9.51
CA GLY A 172 8.61 -22.52 -10.34
C GLY A 172 8.08 -21.09 -10.38
N LEU A 173 6.82 -20.84 -10.01
CA LEU A 173 6.19 -19.49 -10.02
C LEU A 173 5.92 -18.91 -8.62
N THR A 174 6.09 -19.72 -7.57
CA THR A 174 5.72 -19.33 -6.19
C THR A 174 6.97 -19.23 -5.31
N ASN A 175 7.40 -18.00 -5.00
CA ASN A 175 8.40 -17.75 -3.97
C ASN A 175 7.77 -17.83 -2.56
N ARG A 176 8.59 -17.79 -1.49
CA ARG A 176 8.10 -18.00 -0.11
C ARG A 176 7.18 -16.88 0.36
N LEU A 177 7.45 -15.63 0.00
CA LEU A 177 6.56 -14.52 0.33
C LEU A 177 5.19 -14.69 -0.34
N LYS A 178 5.16 -15.05 -1.62
CA LYS A 178 3.92 -15.37 -2.35
C LYS A 178 3.19 -16.53 -1.68
N ALA A 179 3.90 -17.59 -1.32
CA ALA A 179 3.34 -18.75 -0.63
C ALA A 179 2.70 -18.38 0.71
N LEU A 180 3.36 -17.56 1.54
CA LEU A 180 2.78 -17.07 2.79
C LEU A 180 1.48 -16.32 2.53
N ARG A 181 1.46 -15.43 1.54
CA ARG A 181 0.31 -14.61 1.18
C ARG A 181 -0.91 -15.40 0.68
N GLU A 182 -0.77 -16.69 0.36
CA GLU A 182 -1.90 -17.56 0.05
C GLU A 182 -2.65 -18.04 1.31
N LEU A 183 -2.01 -18.06 2.48
CA LEU A 183 -2.60 -18.62 3.71
C LEU A 183 -3.89 -17.89 4.17
N PRO A 184 -3.97 -16.54 4.19
CA PRO A 184 -5.20 -15.83 4.49
C PRO A 184 -6.41 -16.33 3.70
N ASN A 185 -6.21 -16.67 2.43
CA ASN A 185 -7.28 -17.07 1.53
C ASN A 185 -7.78 -18.50 1.82
N VAL A 186 -6.88 -19.37 2.27
CA VAL A 186 -7.17 -20.78 2.59
C VAL A 186 -7.79 -20.91 3.99
N PHE A 187 -7.21 -20.20 4.97
CA PHE A 187 -7.47 -20.43 6.38
C PHE A 187 -8.26 -19.30 7.06
N THR A 188 -8.59 -18.21 6.37
CA THR A 188 -9.33 -17.06 6.91
C THR A 188 -8.61 -16.48 8.14
N GLY A 189 -7.47 -15.84 7.89
CA GLY A 189 -6.64 -15.20 8.90
C GLY A 189 -5.84 -14.03 8.31
N GLU A 190 -4.94 -13.47 9.10
CA GLU A 190 -4.07 -12.34 8.74
C GLU A 190 -2.62 -12.66 9.09
N LEU A 191 -1.72 -12.32 8.17
CA LEU A 191 -0.28 -12.39 8.39
C LEU A 191 0.20 -11.13 9.10
N TRP A 192 1.07 -11.32 10.09
CA TRP A 192 1.80 -10.25 10.75
C TRP A 192 3.29 -10.59 10.73
N PHE A 193 4.07 -9.74 10.07
CA PHE A 193 5.51 -9.89 9.95
C PHE A 193 6.21 -9.08 11.04
N ASN A 194 7.04 -9.75 11.84
CA ASN A 194 7.75 -9.13 12.95
C ASN A 194 9.25 -9.08 12.63
N THR A 195 9.74 -7.94 12.13
CA THR A 195 11.15 -7.74 11.74
C THR A 195 12.11 -7.71 12.93
N SER A 196 11.61 -7.50 14.16
CA SER A 196 12.44 -7.46 15.37
C SER A 196 13.01 -8.82 15.77
N ASN A 197 12.27 -9.89 15.47
CA ASN A 197 12.60 -11.27 15.86
C ASN A 197 12.57 -12.22 14.66
N ASN A 198 12.37 -11.70 13.45
CA ASN A 198 12.18 -12.47 12.22
C ASN A 198 11.12 -13.57 12.38
N THR A 199 9.93 -13.20 12.89
CA THR A 199 8.80 -14.13 13.01
C THR A 199 7.63 -13.73 12.12
N VAL A 200 6.87 -14.72 11.68
CA VAL A 200 5.60 -14.51 10.99
C VAL A 200 4.48 -15.09 11.83
N ASP A 201 3.54 -14.25 12.28
CA ASP A 201 2.33 -14.69 12.98
C ASP A 201 1.18 -14.89 11.98
N PHE A 202 0.24 -15.77 12.32
CA PHE A 202 -1.00 -15.96 11.59
C PHE A 202 -2.20 -15.90 12.54
N LEU A 203 -2.88 -14.75 12.54
CA LEU A 203 -3.87 -14.38 13.55
C LEU A 203 -5.28 -14.32 12.95
N ARG A 204 -6.31 -14.37 13.79
CA ARG A 204 -7.67 -14.03 13.36
C ARG A 204 -7.76 -12.52 13.11
N PRO A 205 -8.61 -12.04 12.18
CA PRO A 205 -8.77 -10.62 11.85
C PRO A 205 -9.52 -9.83 12.94
N GLU A 206 -9.09 -9.97 14.19
CA GLU A 206 -9.71 -9.39 15.38
C GLU A 206 -8.82 -8.27 15.96
N GLY A 207 -9.26 -7.04 15.72
CA GLY A 207 -8.61 -5.86 16.28
C GLY A 207 -8.80 -5.74 17.79
N ARG A 208 -7.77 -5.22 18.48
CA ARG A 208 -7.91 -4.84 19.88
C ARG A 208 -8.73 -3.55 19.95
N ASP A 209 -9.65 -3.50 20.90
CA ASP A 209 -10.35 -2.27 21.24
C ASP A 209 -9.41 -1.34 22.01
N SER A 210 -8.83 -0.38 21.30
CA SER A 210 -7.85 0.56 21.87
C SER A 210 -8.48 1.53 22.88
N GLY A 211 -9.76 1.86 22.69
CA GLY A 211 -10.44 2.96 23.39
C GLY A 211 -10.14 4.34 22.80
N ALA A 212 -9.21 4.43 21.85
CA ALA A 212 -8.88 5.68 21.17
C ALA A 212 -10.04 6.14 20.27
N SER A 213 -10.19 7.46 20.19
CA SER A 213 -11.25 8.08 19.39
C SER A 213 -10.65 9.09 18.41
N ILE A 214 -11.02 8.95 17.14
CA ILE A 214 -10.70 9.88 16.07
C ILE A 214 -11.94 10.74 15.84
N VAL A 215 -11.83 12.01 16.21
CA VAL A 215 -12.98 12.90 16.36
C VAL A 215 -12.74 14.21 15.61
N TYR A 216 -13.74 14.63 14.82
CA TYR A 216 -13.77 15.95 14.17
C TYR A 216 -13.58 17.07 15.20
N ARG A 217 -12.74 18.07 14.87
CA ARG A 217 -12.30 19.18 15.75
C ARG A 217 -11.45 18.79 16.98
N LYS A 218 -11.07 17.52 17.13
CA LYS A 218 -10.12 17.08 18.16
C LYS A 218 -8.79 16.66 17.52
N ASN A 219 -8.79 15.54 16.81
CA ASN A 219 -7.62 14.91 16.22
C ASN A 219 -7.83 14.45 14.78
N MET A 220 -9.01 14.68 14.20
CA MET A 220 -9.27 14.45 12.78
C MET A 220 -9.15 15.79 12.04
N LYS A 221 -8.25 15.84 11.04
CA LYS A 221 -8.05 17.00 10.16
C LYS A 221 -8.88 16.90 8.90
N GLU A 222 -8.86 15.74 8.27
CA GLU A 222 -9.57 15.42 7.04
C GLU A 222 -10.15 14.02 7.17
N ILE A 223 -11.31 13.80 6.56
CA ILE A 223 -11.96 12.50 6.44
C ILE A 223 -12.62 12.42 5.07
N GLU A 224 -12.35 11.34 4.36
CA GLU A 224 -13.08 10.91 3.18
C GLU A 224 -13.73 9.57 3.48
N VAL A 225 -15.03 9.46 3.18
CA VAL A 225 -15.77 8.21 3.33
C VAL A 225 -16.41 7.85 2.01
N ASN A 226 -16.08 6.67 1.51
CA ASN A 226 -16.67 6.12 0.30
C ASN A 226 -17.59 4.95 0.65
N TYR A 227 -18.88 5.09 0.34
CA TYR A 227 -19.83 3.99 0.40
C TYR A 227 -20.12 3.47 -1.01
N SER A 228 -19.77 2.21 -1.29
CA SER A 228 -19.93 1.61 -2.62
C SER A 228 -20.83 0.38 -2.60
N THR A 229 -21.67 0.27 -3.61
CA THR A 229 -22.49 -0.92 -3.89
C THR A 229 -22.11 -1.60 -5.20
N LYS A 230 -20.97 -1.21 -5.80
CA LYS A 230 -20.49 -1.75 -7.08
C LYS A 230 -20.40 -3.28 -7.04
N ASN A 231 -19.86 -3.81 -5.94
CA ASN A 231 -19.65 -5.26 -5.73
C ASN A 231 -20.76 -5.93 -4.89
N LEU A 232 -21.88 -5.23 -4.63
CA LEU A 232 -22.94 -5.77 -3.78
C LEU A 232 -23.61 -6.98 -4.47
N VAL A 233 -23.77 -8.09 -3.74
CA VAL A 233 -24.42 -9.32 -4.22
C VAL A 233 -25.57 -9.67 -3.29
N THR A 234 -26.73 -10.02 -3.84
CA THR A 234 -27.88 -10.49 -3.05
C THR A 234 -28.29 -11.92 -3.33
N LYS A 235 -27.75 -12.52 -4.40
CA LYS A 235 -28.01 -13.91 -4.79
C LYS A 235 -26.74 -14.54 -5.33
N LEU A 236 -26.34 -15.67 -4.76
CA LEU A 236 -25.07 -16.32 -5.02
C LEU A 236 -25.27 -17.78 -5.43
N TYR A 237 -24.86 -18.14 -6.65
CA TYR A 237 -24.75 -19.52 -7.11
C TYR A 237 -23.30 -20.01 -6.93
N LEU A 238 -23.14 -21.22 -6.41
CA LEU A 238 -21.84 -21.79 -6.07
C LEU A 238 -21.68 -23.17 -6.70
N TYR A 239 -20.54 -23.35 -7.35
CA TYR A 239 -20.12 -24.62 -7.94
C TYR A 239 -18.74 -25.01 -7.40
N GLY A 240 -18.62 -26.24 -6.91
CA GLY A 240 -17.34 -26.81 -6.49
C GLY A 240 -16.71 -27.68 -7.58
N LYS A 241 -15.88 -28.62 -7.14
CA LYS A 241 -15.20 -29.57 -8.02
C LYS A 241 -16.18 -30.33 -8.90
N ASN A 242 -15.86 -30.51 -10.18
CA ASN A 242 -16.72 -31.24 -11.13
C ASN A 242 -18.16 -30.70 -11.20
N ASN A 243 -18.36 -29.39 -11.01
CA ASN A 243 -19.67 -28.73 -10.95
C ASN A 243 -20.58 -29.18 -9.78
N MET A 244 -20.02 -29.68 -8.69
CA MET A 244 -20.76 -29.96 -7.45
C MET A 244 -21.55 -28.72 -6.99
N THR A 245 -22.85 -28.86 -6.70
CA THR A 245 -23.69 -27.75 -6.21
C THR A 245 -23.78 -27.75 -4.68
N ILE A 246 -24.40 -26.70 -4.12
CA ILE A 246 -24.70 -26.61 -2.68
C ILE A 246 -26.06 -27.22 -2.31
N GLU A 247 -26.82 -27.79 -3.25
CA GLU A 247 -28.21 -28.23 -3.02
C GLU A 247 -28.32 -29.22 -1.88
N ASP A 248 -27.40 -30.19 -1.80
CA ASP A 248 -27.38 -31.21 -0.74
C ASP A 248 -27.09 -30.62 0.66
N ALA A 249 -26.46 -29.45 0.74
CA ALA A 249 -26.11 -28.76 1.98
C ALA A 249 -27.08 -27.62 2.33
N HIS A 250 -27.82 -27.11 1.34
CA HIS A 250 -28.77 -26.03 1.53
C HIS A 250 -30.02 -26.55 2.27
N PRO A 251 -30.49 -25.89 3.34
CA PRO A 251 -31.65 -26.37 4.13
C PRO A 251 -32.92 -26.62 3.32
N GLU A 252 -33.15 -25.80 2.29
CA GLU A 252 -34.29 -25.89 1.36
C GLU A 252 -33.97 -26.60 0.03
N GLY A 253 -32.77 -27.18 -0.12
CA GLY A 253 -32.38 -27.86 -1.37
C GLY A 253 -32.21 -26.92 -2.57
N LEU A 254 -31.90 -25.64 -2.34
CA LEU A 254 -31.75 -24.66 -3.41
C LEU A 254 -30.30 -24.61 -3.93
N PRO A 255 -30.09 -24.35 -5.25
CA PRO A 255 -28.76 -24.25 -5.83
C PRO A 255 -28.06 -22.89 -5.60
N TYR A 256 -28.66 -22.03 -4.77
CA TYR A 256 -28.17 -20.67 -4.52
C TYR A 256 -28.47 -20.24 -3.09
N ILE A 257 -27.79 -19.18 -2.66
CA ILE A 257 -27.99 -18.49 -1.38
C ILE A 257 -28.49 -17.08 -1.66
N GLU A 258 -29.44 -16.59 -0.87
CA GLU A 258 -29.95 -15.21 -0.98
C GLU A 258 -29.76 -14.43 0.33
N ASN A 259 -29.44 -13.15 0.21
CA ASN A 259 -29.40 -12.21 1.32
C ASN A 259 -29.73 -10.80 0.83
N TYR A 260 -30.85 -10.26 1.28
CA TYR A 260 -31.38 -8.94 0.88
C TYR A 260 -31.28 -7.91 2.01
N GLN A 261 -30.34 -8.08 2.96
CA GLN A 261 -30.24 -7.23 4.16
C GLN A 261 -30.13 -5.73 3.86
N TYR A 262 -29.53 -5.33 2.74
CA TYR A 262 -29.40 -3.92 2.36
C TYR A 262 -30.38 -3.49 1.27
N THR A 263 -30.68 -4.34 0.30
CA THR A 263 -31.55 -4.02 -0.84
C THR A 263 -32.33 -5.23 -1.30
N THR A 264 -33.55 -5.01 -1.79
CA THR A 264 -34.40 -6.04 -2.40
C THR A 264 -34.07 -6.28 -3.88
N LYS A 265 -33.20 -5.46 -4.50
CA LYS A 265 -32.77 -5.65 -5.89
C LYS A 265 -31.97 -6.94 -6.00
N LYS A 266 -32.35 -7.79 -6.97
CA LYS A 266 -31.61 -9.01 -7.28
C LYS A 266 -30.32 -8.68 -7.99
N LYS A 267 -29.19 -8.83 -7.28
CA LYS A 267 -27.84 -8.80 -7.85
C LYS A 267 -27.26 -10.21 -7.78
N VAL A 268 -27.26 -10.89 -8.91
CA VAL A 268 -26.86 -12.30 -9.03
C VAL A 268 -25.37 -12.39 -9.34
N MET A 269 -24.67 -13.26 -8.63
CA MET A 269 -23.32 -13.66 -8.94
C MET A 269 -23.23 -15.18 -8.99
N VAL A 270 -22.42 -15.70 -9.91
CA VAL A 270 -22.17 -17.13 -10.10
C VAL A 270 -20.68 -17.34 -9.93
N VAL A 271 -20.28 -18.25 -9.05
CA VAL A 271 -18.87 -18.58 -8.86
C VAL A 271 -18.65 -20.08 -8.83
N LYS A 272 -17.49 -20.45 -9.34
CA LYS A 272 -16.98 -21.80 -9.34
C LYS A 272 -15.61 -21.86 -8.68
N ASP A 273 -15.42 -22.79 -7.77
CA ASP A 273 -14.15 -23.06 -7.10
C ASP A 273 -13.92 -24.57 -6.98
N GLU A 274 -13.06 -25.11 -7.86
CA GLU A 274 -12.76 -26.53 -7.98
C GLU A 274 -12.04 -27.11 -6.74
N ARG A 275 -11.59 -26.28 -5.79
CA ARG A 275 -10.95 -26.77 -4.56
C ARG A 275 -11.97 -27.30 -3.56
N PHE A 276 -13.22 -26.84 -3.63
CA PHE A 276 -14.29 -27.37 -2.78
C PHE A 276 -14.75 -28.73 -3.31
N THR A 277 -14.43 -29.78 -2.56
CA THR A 277 -14.86 -31.16 -2.84
C THR A 277 -16.02 -31.62 -1.95
N ASN A 278 -16.49 -30.76 -1.04
CA ASN A 278 -17.58 -31.04 -0.11
C ASN A 278 -18.64 -29.91 -0.19
N PRO A 279 -19.93 -30.24 -0.43
CA PRO A 279 -20.98 -29.24 -0.62
C PRO A 279 -21.30 -28.44 0.66
N PHE A 280 -21.11 -29.04 1.85
CA PHE A 280 -21.34 -28.37 3.13
C PHE A 280 -20.31 -27.27 3.40
N HIS A 281 -19.03 -27.54 3.13
CA HIS A 281 -17.98 -26.52 3.24
C HIS A 281 -18.17 -25.38 2.23
N LEU A 282 -18.62 -25.70 1.01
CA LEU A 282 -18.92 -24.70 -0.01
C LEU A 282 -20.12 -23.82 0.40
N TYR A 283 -21.18 -24.44 0.95
CA TYR A 283 -22.34 -23.73 1.46
C TYR A 283 -21.98 -22.80 2.63
N GLU A 284 -21.28 -23.29 3.65
CA GLU A 284 -20.83 -22.47 4.78
C GLU A 284 -20.00 -21.27 4.33
N ARG A 285 -19.04 -21.49 3.40
CA ARG A 285 -18.23 -20.40 2.86
C ARG A 285 -19.07 -19.41 2.06
N GLY A 286 -20.04 -19.91 1.29
CA GLY A 286 -21.00 -19.11 0.54
C GLY A 286 -21.86 -18.20 1.41
N VAL A 287 -22.41 -18.74 2.50
CA VAL A 287 -23.21 -17.97 3.47
C VAL A 287 -22.36 -16.88 4.10
N TYR A 288 -21.13 -17.21 4.51
CA TYR A 288 -20.19 -16.24 5.05
C TYR A 288 -19.87 -15.12 4.04
N ALA A 289 -19.48 -15.48 2.82
CA ALA A 289 -19.16 -14.54 1.75
C ALA A 289 -20.34 -13.61 1.44
N LEU A 290 -21.54 -14.18 1.28
CA LEU A 290 -22.75 -13.40 0.98
C LEU A 290 -23.15 -12.48 2.14
N SER A 291 -22.90 -12.85 3.40
CA SER A 291 -23.15 -11.97 4.55
C SER A 291 -22.32 -10.68 4.52
N ILE A 292 -21.14 -10.73 3.90
CA ILE A 292 -20.25 -9.58 3.70
C ILE A 292 -20.68 -8.78 2.46
N LEU A 293 -20.91 -9.47 1.34
CA LEU A 293 -21.18 -8.83 0.04
C LEU A 293 -22.59 -8.27 -0.11
N SER A 294 -23.55 -8.68 0.72
CA SER A 294 -24.94 -8.20 0.65
C SER A 294 -25.18 -6.85 1.35
N ARG A 295 -24.11 -6.15 1.72
CA ARG A 295 -24.12 -4.80 2.28
C ARG A 295 -23.08 -3.92 1.57
N PRO A 296 -23.23 -2.58 1.59
CA PRO A 296 -22.27 -1.68 0.98
C PRO A 296 -20.88 -1.83 1.60
N THR A 297 -19.88 -1.56 0.79
CA THR A 297 -18.50 -1.37 1.26
C THR A 297 -18.40 0.03 1.85
N ALA A 298 -17.64 0.19 2.92
CA ALA A 298 -17.24 1.49 3.42
C ALA A 298 -15.71 1.54 3.47
N SER A 299 -15.11 2.60 2.94
CA SER A 299 -13.68 2.89 3.08
C SER A 299 -13.56 4.29 3.68
N TYR A 300 -12.70 4.40 4.70
CA TYR A 300 -12.46 5.64 5.42
C TYR A 300 -10.98 5.99 5.28
N VAL A 301 -10.68 7.12 4.66
CA VAL A 301 -9.32 7.68 4.63
C VAL A 301 -9.32 8.94 5.47
N MET A 302 -8.39 9.05 6.42
CA MET A 302 -8.38 10.17 7.36
C MET A 302 -6.98 10.68 7.63
N LYS A 303 -6.82 12.00 7.63
CA LYS A 303 -5.64 12.64 8.23
C LYS A 303 -5.89 12.85 9.71
N VAL A 304 -5.04 12.27 10.53
CA VAL A 304 -5.21 12.21 11.98
C VAL A 304 -3.96 12.67 12.70
N ALA A 305 -4.18 13.33 13.84
CA ALA A 305 -3.13 13.68 14.77
C ALA A 305 -3.05 12.64 15.89
N ASP A 306 -1.88 12.04 16.08
CA ASP A 306 -1.62 11.21 17.25
C ASP A 306 -1.43 12.09 18.48
N LEU A 307 -2.43 12.07 19.38
CA LEU A 307 -2.42 12.82 20.63
C LEU A 307 -1.82 12.04 21.80
N SER A 308 -1.45 10.77 21.63
CA SER A 308 -1.12 9.85 22.74
C SER A 308 0.09 10.28 23.58
N ARG A 309 0.93 11.16 23.01
CA ARG A 309 2.10 11.75 23.67
C ARG A 309 1.81 13.01 24.48
N MET A 310 0.62 13.60 24.31
CA MET A 310 0.21 14.76 25.12
C MET A 310 -0.09 14.32 26.55
N SER A 311 0.27 15.16 27.52
CA SER A 311 0.01 14.89 28.93
C SER A 311 -1.48 14.62 29.17
N GLY A 312 -1.80 13.49 29.81
CA GLY A 312 -3.17 13.08 30.11
C GLY A 312 -3.92 12.37 28.97
N LEU A 313 -3.37 12.28 27.76
CA LEU A 313 -4.02 11.68 26.59
C LEU A 313 -3.45 10.30 26.19
N SER A 314 -2.71 9.62 27.06
CA SER A 314 -2.14 8.30 26.77
C SER A 314 -3.17 7.22 26.41
N HIS A 315 -4.44 7.42 26.78
CA HIS A 315 -5.56 6.54 26.43
C HIS A 315 -6.07 6.71 24.99
N GLU A 316 -5.61 7.76 24.29
CA GLU A 316 -5.91 8.01 22.87
C GLU A 316 -4.97 7.26 21.92
N GLN A 317 -4.14 6.37 22.48
CA GLN A 317 -3.20 5.58 21.71
C GLN A 317 -3.89 4.52 20.87
N PHE A 318 -3.52 4.48 19.59
CA PHE A 318 -3.93 3.44 18.65
C PHE A 318 -2.74 2.89 17.89
N ALA A 319 -2.94 1.72 17.29
CA ALA A 319 -1.97 0.97 16.52
C ALA A 319 -2.59 0.45 15.23
N LEU A 320 -1.75 0.09 14.25
CA LEU A 320 -2.18 -0.75 13.13
C LEU A 320 -2.92 -1.98 13.67
N GLY A 321 -4.10 -2.27 13.11
CA GLY A 321 -4.96 -3.37 13.50
C GLY A 321 -5.88 -3.12 14.68
N ASP A 322 -5.77 -2.00 15.41
CA ASP A 322 -6.72 -1.65 16.47
C ASP A 322 -8.08 -1.22 15.93
N ASN A 323 -9.13 -1.50 16.71
CA ASN A 323 -10.42 -0.86 16.54
C ASN A 323 -10.41 0.49 17.27
N VAL A 324 -10.78 1.54 16.56
CA VAL A 324 -10.91 2.92 17.02
C VAL A 324 -12.33 3.42 16.80
N PHE A 325 -12.74 4.38 17.61
CA PHE A 325 -14.04 5.03 17.45
C PHE A 325 -13.91 6.25 16.55
N VAL A 326 -14.76 6.37 15.54
CA VAL A 326 -14.78 7.49 14.59
C VAL A 326 -16.04 8.30 14.82
N TYR A 327 -15.87 9.60 15.08
CA TYR A 327 -16.99 10.50 15.32
C TYR A 327 -16.87 11.81 14.53
N ASP A 328 -17.86 12.04 13.68
CA ASP A 328 -18.10 13.32 13.02
C ASP A 328 -19.59 13.62 13.09
N LYS A 329 -19.96 14.63 13.90
CA LYS A 329 -21.36 15.02 14.08
C LYS A 329 -21.95 15.63 12.81
N GLU A 330 -21.15 16.36 12.04
CA GLU A 330 -21.63 17.10 10.87
C GLU A 330 -21.85 16.16 9.68
N LEU A 331 -21.02 15.12 9.54
CA LEU A 331 -21.21 14.05 8.57
C LEU A 331 -22.10 12.89 9.07
N GLY A 332 -22.53 12.91 10.34
CA GLY A 332 -23.36 11.85 10.93
C GLY A 332 -22.63 10.53 11.17
N ILE A 333 -21.30 10.56 11.25
CA ILE A 333 -20.46 9.37 11.46
C ILE A 333 -20.33 9.11 12.95
N ASN A 334 -20.66 7.88 13.35
CA ASN A 334 -20.61 7.42 14.73
C ASN A 334 -20.42 5.90 14.77
N GLU A 335 -19.24 5.44 14.38
CA GLU A 335 -18.97 4.03 14.15
C GLU A 335 -17.61 3.61 14.71
N LYS A 336 -17.48 2.32 15.02
CA LYS A 336 -16.19 1.72 15.38
C LYS A 336 -15.59 1.06 14.15
N LYS A 337 -14.32 1.36 13.87
CA LYS A 337 -13.62 0.94 12.66
C LYS A 337 -12.22 0.47 12.98
N ARG A 338 -11.70 -0.46 12.19
CA ARG A 338 -10.37 -1.04 12.38
C ARG A 338 -9.35 -0.32 11.50
N ILE A 339 -8.20 0.06 12.06
CA ILE A 339 -7.09 0.61 11.28
C ILE A 339 -6.44 -0.54 10.51
N VAL A 340 -6.45 -0.46 9.18
CA VAL A 340 -5.92 -1.52 8.29
C VAL A 340 -4.64 -1.10 7.60
N ARG A 341 -4.47 0.22 7.42
CA ARG A 341 -3.28 0.85 6.88
C ARG A 341 -3.05 2.19 7.57
N TRP A 342 -1.79 2.59 7.64
CA TRP A 342 -1.42 3.93 8.05
C TRP A 342 -0.17 4.43 7.33
N LYS A 343 -0.04 5.75 7.29
CA LYS A 343 1.18 6.48 6.93
C LYS A 343 1.51 7.38 8.11
N TYR A 344 2.43 6.94 8.95
CA TYR A 344 2.76 7.58 10.22
C TYR A 344 4.05 8.39 10.07
N ASN A 345 3.94 9.71 10.23
CA ASN A 345 5.13 10.57 10.29
C ASN A 345 5.72 10.54 11.71
N ILE A 346 6.90 9.94 11.84
CA ILE A 346 7.60 9.70 13.11
C ILE A 346 7.97 11.03 13.80
N LYS A 347 8.37 12.07 13.05
CA LYS A 347 8.73 13.39 13.60
C LYS A 347 7.58 14.38 13.67
N LYS A 348 6.57 14.23 12.82
CA LYS A 348 5.35 15.03 12.80
C LYS A 348 4.11 14.15 12.98
N PRO A 349 3.87 13.53 14.15
CA PRO A 349 2.72 12.65 14.36
C PRO A 349 1.34 13.31 14.18
N TRP A 350 1.30 14.64 14.12
CA TRP A 350 0.10 15.41 13.78
C TRP A 350 -0.18 15.46 12.27
N GLU A 351 0.73 14.96 11.44
CA GLU A 351 0.65 14.82 9.97
C GLU A 351 0.68 13.33 9.59
N SER A 352 -0.11 12.52 10.29
CA SER A 352 -0.28 11.10 9.98
C SER A 352 -1.59 10.86 9.24
N GLU A 353 -1.63 9.79 8.46
CA GLU A 353 -2.81 9.32 7.74
C GLU A 353 -3.14 7.91 8.19
N VAL A 354 -4.42 7.63 8.37
CA VAL A 354 -4.91 6.29 8.66
C VAL A 354 -6.03 5.96 7.69
N GLU A 355 -5.99 4.72 7.20
CA GLU A 355 -7.08 4.14 6.46
C GLU A 355 -7.76 3.10 7.36
N LEU A 356 -9.07 3.26 7.50
CA LEU A 356 -9.88 2.34 8.28
C LEU A 356 -10.77 1.51 7.36
N GLU A 357 -10.87 0.24 7.73
CA GLU A 357 -11.62 -0.79 7.03
C GLU A 357 -11.03 -1.12 5.64
N ARG A 358 -10.83 -2.40 5.32
CA ARG A 358 -10.32 -2.80 4.00
C ARG A 358 -11.39 -2.52 2.94
N PRO A 359 -11.01 -2.26 1.67
CA PRO A 359 -11.91 -2.48 0.54
C PRO A 359 -12.59 -3.85 0.69
N GLN A 360 -13.89 -3.96 0.39
CA GLN A 360 -14.53 -5.28 0.52
C GLN A 360 -13.77 -6.29 -0.35
N PRO A 361 -13.37 -7.44 0.22
CA PRO A 361 -12.78 -8.51 -0.56
C PRO A 361 -13.75 -8.89 -1.68
N THR A 362 -13.22 -9.13 -2.87
CA THR A 362 -14.01 -9.60 -3.99
C THR A 362 -14.64 -10.96 -3.64
N LEU A 363 -15.71 -11.34 -4.33
CA LEU A 363 -16.27 -12.67 -4.12
C LEU A 363 -15.24 -13.76 -4.48
N SER A 364 -14.35 -13.50 -5.44
CA SER A 364 -13.17 -14.32 -5.69
C SER A 364 -12.33 -14.43 -4.41
N ASP A 365 -11.88 -13.33 -3.79
CA ASP A 365 -11.12 -13.36 -2.51
C ASP A 365 -11.84 -14.07 -1.35
N LEU A 366 -13.17 -14.10 -1.37
CA LEU A 366 -13.99 -14.73 -0.35
C LEU A 366 -14.22 -16.23 -0.59
N LEU A 367 -14.35 -16.65 -1.85
CA LEU A 367 -14.61 -18.05 -2.25
C LEU A 367 -13.32 -18.77 -2.60
N SER A 368 -12.54 -18.16 -3.48
CA SER A 368 -11.16 -18.48 -3.84
C SER A 368 -10.24 -18.01 -2.68
N GLY A 369 -9.36 -18.82 -2.10
CA GLY A 369 -7.95 -18.66 -2.43
C GLY A 369 -7.49 -19.26 -3.74
N VAL A 370 -7.99 -18.74 -4.84
CA VAL A 370 -7.55 -19.09 -6.19
C VAL A 370 -7.24 -17.81 -6.93
N GLN A 371 -5.95 -17.62 -7.19
CA GLN A 371 -5.39 -17.54 -8.54
C GLN A 371 -6.15 -16.65 -9.53
N GLU A 372 -6.13 -15.35 -9.25
CA GLU A 372 -5.71 -14.35 -10.25
C GLU A 372 -4.33 -13.75 -9.91
N ALA A 373 -3.49 -14.47 -9.16
CA ALA A 373 -2.07 -14.12 -8.98
C ALA A 373 -1.16 -14.65 -10.11
N ALA A 374 -1.70 -14.86 -11.32
CA ALA A 374 -0.95 -15.21 -12.52
C ALA A 374 -1.09 -14.16 -13.65
N SER A 375 -1.91 -13.12 -13.46
CA SER A 375 -1.94 -11.93 -14.33
C SER A 375 -1.92 -10.59 -13.58
N VAL A 376 -1.65 -10.62 -12.26
CA VAL A 376 -1.32 -9.44 -11.44
C VAL A 376 0.13 -9.53 -10.93
N LEU A 377 0.95 -10.36 -11.58
CA LEU A 377 2.38 -10.51 -11.31
C LEU A 377 3.16 -10.51 -12.63
N GLU A 378 2.92 -9.50 -13.45
CA GLU A 378 4.07 -8.69 -13.86
C GLU A 378 4.25 -7.67 -12.73
N SER A 379 5.48 -7.58 -12.24
CA SER A 379 5.91 -6.50 -11.38
C SER A 379 5.62 -5.15 -12.04
N GLU A 380 4.53 -4.51 -11.63
CA GLU A 380 4.28 -3.06 -11.64
C GLU A 380 3.57 -2.82 -10.29
N ASP A 381 4.19 -2.43 -9.18
CA ASP A 381 5.46 -1.78 -8.94
C ASP A 381 5.96 -2.16 -7.53
N THR A 382 7.25 -2.47 -7.41
CA THR A 382 8.04 -2.04 -6.25
C THR A 382 7.75 -0.58 -6.04
N VAL A 383 7.14 -0.16 -4.91
CA VAL A 383 6.78 1.24 -4.56
C VAL A 383 7.13 2.18 -5.70
N ASP A 384 6.16 2.36 -6.59
CA ASP A 384 6.38 2.93 -7.92
C ASP A 384 7.29 4.13 -7.74
N ARG A 385 8.42 4.16 -8.45
CA ARG A 385 9.44 5.21 -8.31
C ARG A 385 8.78 6.59 -8.44
N GLN A 386 7.63 6.64 -9.14
CA GLN A 386 6.63 7.69 -9.15
C GLN A 386 6.21 8.19 -7.74
N ASP A 387 5.78 7.36 -6.78
CA ASP A 387 5.25 7.80 -5.47
C ASP A 387 6.28 8.45 -4.54
N LEU A 388 7.56 8.12 -4.70
CA LEU A 388 8.68 8.83 -4.06
C LEU A 388 9.10 10.09 -4.83
N LEU A 389 8.94 10.09 -6.16
CA LEU A 389 9.14 11.27 -7.02
C LEU A 389 7.96 12.28 -6.91
N ASN A 390 6.82 11.85 -6.38
CA ASN A 390 5.63 12.68 -6.14
C ASN A 390 5.80 13.70 -5.00
N LEU A 391 6.96 13.69 -4.33
CA LEU A 391 7.41 14.82 -3.52
C LEU A 391 7.91 16.02 -4.35
N SER A 392 7.93 15.95 -5.68
CA SER A 392 8.31 17.10 -6.52
C SER A 392 7.86 16.98 -7.99
N VAL A 393 6.67 17.53 -8.29
CA VAL A 393 6.18 18.02 -9.61
C VAL A 393 6.20 17.02 -10.78
N PHE A 394 5.03 16.43 -11.05
CA PHE A 394 4.74 15.52 -12.16
C PHE A 394 4.97 16.15 -13.55
N ASN A 395 5.90 15.59 -14.33
CA ASN A 395 6.11 15.91 -15.75
C ASN A 395 5.72 14.70 -16.62
N TYR A 396 4.69 14.83 -17.45
CA TYR A 396 4.20 13.76 -18.34
C TYR A 396 5.01 13.61 -19.63
N LEU A 397 5.89 14.56 -19.98
CA LEU A 397 6.72 14.49 -21.17
C LEU A 397 7.96 13.63 -20.92
N MET A 398 8.02 12.48 -21.58
CA MET A 398 9.16 11.57 -21.51
C MET A 398 10.34 12.17 -22.27
N ASN A 399 11.53 12.11 -21.67
CA ASN A 399 12.78 12.60 -22.27
C ASN A 399 12.67 14.06 -22.80
N SER A 400 12.00 14.94 -22.05
CA SER A 400 11.86 16.37 -22.41
C SER A 400 13.18 17.17 -22.41
N ARG A 401 14.26 16.55 -21.92
CA ARG A 401 15.62 17.12 -21.83
C ARG A 401 16.58 16.61 -22.91
N ALA A 402 16.14 15.73 -23.80
CA ALA A 402 16.98 15.16 -24.88
C ALA A 402 18.20 14.35 -24.40
N ASP A 403 18.30 14.03 -23.10
CA ASP A 403 19.42 13.28 -22.50
C ASP A 403 19.50 11.85 -23.04
N ASP A 404 18.36 11.29 -23.46
CA ASP A 404 18.26 9.98 -24.12
C ASP A 404 17.98 10.11 -25.63
N GLY A 405 18.54 11.16 -26.25
CA GLY A 405 18.39 11.42 -27.68
C GLY A 405 16.93 11.67 -28.09
N PHE A 406 16.47 10.99 -29.15
CA PHE A 406 15.08 11.05 -29.64
C PHE A 406 14.22 9.89 -29.17
N ASN A 407 14.69 9.07 -28.22
CA ASN A 407 13.84 8.04 -27.65
C ASN A 407 12.56 8.71 -27.12
N TYR A 408 11.42 8.08 -27.41
CA TYR A 408 10.07 8.56 -27.09
C TYR A 408 9.56 9.76 -27.93
N TRP A 409 10.31 10.21 -28.93
CA TRP A 409 9.91 11.31 -29.82
C TRP A 409 9.91 10.90 -31.29
N THR A 410 8.86 11.29 -32.01
CA THR A 410 8.86 11.31 -33.47
C THR A 410 9.53 12.61 -33.93
N ASN A 411 10.74 12.51 -34.46
CA ASN A 411 11.54 13.64 -34.90
C ASN A 411 11.48 13.83 -36.44
N SER A 412 11.28 15.07 -36.86
CA SER A 412 11.52 15.54 -38.23
C SER A 412 12.42 16.79 -38.21
N GLY A 413 13.72 16.59 -38.44
CA GLY A 413 14.69 17.67 -38.68
C GLY A 413 15.28 18.37 -37.45
N TRP A 414 15.00 17.89 -36.24
CA TRP A 414 15.68 18.31 -35.01
C TRP A 414 16.97 17.52 -34.81
N GLU A 415 17.90 18.13 -34.06
CA GLU A 415 19.20 17.61 -33.66
C GLU A 415 19.27 17.58 -32.12
N ILE A 416 20.21 16.79 -31.59
CA ILE A 416 20.53 16.79 -30.16
C ILE A 416 21.73 17.70 -29.96
N ASP A 417 21.61 18.66 -29.05
CA ASP A 417 22.73 19.44 -28.54
C ASP A 417 23.18 18.84 -27.20
N PRO A 418 24.31 18.10 -27.16
CA PRO A 418 24.77 17.41 -25.96
C PRO A 418 25.57 18.30 -25.00
N VAL A 419 25.61 19.61 -25.23
CA VAL A 419 26.45 20.55 -24.45
C VAL A 419 25.60 21.64 -23.79
N ASN A 420 24.50 22.05 -24.42
CA ASN A 420 23.71 23.21 -23.99
C ASN A 420 22.39 22.87 -23.29
N GLY A 421 22.35 21.78 -22.52
CA GLY A 421 21.18 21.42 -21.70
C GLY A 421 20.96 22.35 -20.50
N TYR A 422 19.70 22.66 -20.16
CA TYR A 422 19.36 23.53 -19.02
C TYR A 422 19.10 22.74 -17.73
N SER A 423 18.15 21.81 -17.77
CA SER A 423 17.80 20.93 -16.64
C SER A 423 18.39 19.52 -16.78
N GLY A 424 19.20 19.28 -17.82
CA GLY A 424 19.85 18.02 -18.18
C GLY A 424 21.17 18.30 -18.91
N ASN A 425 21.85 17.25 -19.37
CA ASN A 425 23.12 17.36 -20.09
C ASN A 425 22.93 17.66 -21.59
N ALA A 426 21.72 17.49 -22.12
CA ALA A 426 21.40 17.77 -23.52
C ALA A 426 20.19 18.70 -23.69
N SER A 427 19.92 19.10 -24.93
CA SER A 427 18.68 19.77 -25.35
C SER A 427 18.31 19.44 -26.79
N PHE A 428 17.04 19.60 -27.14
CA PHE A 428 16.60 19.55 -28.53
C PHE A 428 16.96 20.85 -29.24
N LYS A 429 17.63 20.73 -30.39
CA LYS A 429 18.07 21.86 -31.21
C LYS A 429 17.45 21.78 -32.60
N ALA A 430 17.04 22.92 -33.14
CA ALA A 430 16.63 23.04 -34.52
C ALA A 430 17.34 24.22 -35.17
N THR A 431 18.08 23.97 -36.24
CA THR A 431 18.63 25.02 -37.11
C THR A 431 17.61 25.38 -38.18
N ALA A 432 17.30 26.66 -38.34
CA ALA A 432 16.37 27.14 -39.35
C ALA A 432 16.90 26.86 -40.76
N GLU A 433 16.01 26.43 -41.66
CA GLU A 433 16.32 26.19 -43.07
C GLU A 433 15.19 26.74 -43.94
N GLU A 434 15.53 27.44 -45.03
CA GLU A 434 14.55 28.09 -45.89
C GLU A 434 13.59 27.07 -46.52
N GLY A 435 12.29 27.35 -46.43
CA GLY A 435 11.24 26.51 -47.02
C GLY A 435 10.96 25.17 -46.31
N LYS A 436 11.62 24.86 -45.18
CA LYS A 436 11.41 23.59 -44.46
C LYS A 436 10.70 23.78 -43.11
N THR A 437 9.79 22.86 -42.80
CA THR A 437 9.17 22.74 -41.47
C THR A 437 9.81 21.58 -40.71
N LYS A 438 10.18 21.83 -39.45
CA LYS A 438 10.77 20.82 -38.56
C LYS A 438 9.80 20.56 -37.40
N THR A 439 9.59 19.30 -37.04
CA THR A 439 8.60 18.90 -36.03
C THR A 439 9.18 17.90 -35.05
N LEU A 440 8.69 17.96 -33.81
CA LEU A 440 9.00 17.01 -32.76
C LEU A 440 7.67 16.67 -32.06
N LYS A 441 7.32 15.39 -32.00
CA LYS A 441 6.01 14.93 -31.50
C LYS A 441 6.14 13.78 -30.52
N GLN A 442 5.37 13.83 -29.45
CA GLN A 442 5.19 12.73 -28.49
C GLN A 442 3.69 12.56 -28.20
N ILE A 443 3.27 11.33 -27.93
CA ILE A 443 1.93 11.00 -27.45
C ILE A 443 2.08 10.64 -25.98
N VAL A 444 1.30 11.28 -25.11
CA VAL A 444 1.31 11.05 -23.66
C VAL A 444 -0.09 10.66 -23.20
N TYR A 445 -0.18 9.80 -22.19
CA TYR A 445 -1.45 9.33 -21.61
C TYR A 445 -1.58 9.92 -20.20
N PRO A 446 -2.16 11.11 -20.05
CA PRO A 446 -2.27 11.75 -18.74
C PRO A 446 -3.31 11.06 -17.84
N SER A 447 -3.11 11.13 -16.53
CA SER A 447 -4.03 10.62 -15.50
C SER A 447 -5.35 11.41 -15.46
N HIS A 448 -6.41 10.94 -14.78
CA HIS A 448 -7.70 11.64 -14.68
C HIS A 448 -7.59 12.98 -13.91
N ARG A 449 -7.22 14.06 -14.62
CA ARG A 449 -7.12 15.43 -14.11
C ARG A 449 -7.85 16.39 -15.04
N ASP A 450 -8.44 17.42 -14.45
CA ASP A 450 -9.22 18.42 -15.17
C ASP A 450 -8.33 19.56 -15.75
N SER A 451 -7.02 19.58 -15.45
CA SER A 451 -6.10 20.64 -15.90
C SER A 451 -4.66 20.15 -16.05
N TYR A 452 -3.96 20.65 -17.07
CA TYR A 452 -2.53 20.38 -17.33
C TYR A 452 -1.74 21.66 -17.57
N SER A 453 -0.45 21.64 -17.25
CA SER A 453 0.48 22.73 -17.54
C SER A 453 1.63 22.22 -18.41
N ILE A 454 1.88 22.88 -19.53
CA ILE A 454 3.05 22.64 -20.38
C ILE A 454 4.04 23.78 -20.15
N SER A 455 5.20 23.46 -19.58
CA SER A 455 6.30 24.40 -19.38
C SER A 455 7.46 24.05 -20.30
N MET A 456 8.08 25.06 -20.92
CA MET A 456 9.28 24.89 -21.72
C MET A 456 10.24 26.06 -21.49
N ARG A 457 11.53 25.79 -21.64
CA ARG A 457 12.56 26.82 -21.69
C ARG A 457 13.25 26.76 -23.03
N VAL A 458 13.37 27.91 -23.68
CA VAL A 458 13.95 28.01 -25.01
C VAL A 458 15.13 28.99 -24.98
N ALA A 459 16.19 28.63 -25.69
CA ALA A 459 17.31 29.50 -25.99
C ALA A 459 17.43 29.65 -27.51
N ALA A 460 17.87 30.81 -27.97
CA ALA A 460 18.10 31.09 -29.38
C ALA A 460 19.44 31.80 -29.53
N GLU A 461 20.23 31.38 -30.52
CA GLU A 461 21.53 31.97 -30.84
C GLU A 461 21.49 32.48 -32.28
N ASN A 462 21.89 33.74 -32.50
CA ASN A 462 21.95 34.38 -33.83
C ASN A 462 20.63 34.29 -34.64
N LEU A 463 19.48 34.30 -33.95
CA LEU A 463 18.16 34.18 -34.58
C LEU A 463 17.86 35.41 -35.45
N GLN A 464 17.80 35.21 -36.77
CA GLN A 464 17.33 36.21 -37.72
C GLN A 464 16.01 35.77 -38.32
N VAL A 465 14.94 36.48 -37.98
CA VAL A 465 13.61 36.22 -38.54
C VAL A 465 13.43 37.13 -39.75
N GLY A 466 13.41 36.53 -40.96
CA GLY A 466 13.07 37.21 -42.20
C GLY A 466 11.57 37.50 -42.29
N ARG A 467 10.91 37.06 -43.38
CA ARG A 467 9.43 37.15 -43.50
C ARG A 467 8.66 36.02 -42.78
N GLY A 468 9.37 35.16 -42.04
CA GLY A 468 8.82 34.00 -41.34
C GLY A 468 8.40 34.28 -39.90
N ARG A 469 8.09 33.22 -39.15
CA ARG A 469 7.85 33.26 -37.70
C ARG A 469 8.62 32.13 -37.03
N VAL A 470 9.18 32.39 -35.86
CA VAL A 470 9.88 31.39 -35.05
C VAL A 470 9.20 31.34 -33.68
N GLY A 471 8.79 30.15 -33.28
CA GLY A 471 7.92 29.93 -32.13
C GLY A 471 7.63 28.45 -31.93
N VAL A 472 7.03 28.13 -30.80
CA VAL A 472 6.56 26.76 -30.50
C VAL A 472 5.06 26.69 -30.77
N TYR A 473 4.67 25.73 -31.60
CA TYR A 473 3.28 25.43 -31.93
C TYR A 473 2.84 24.18 -31.17
N ILE A 474 1.90 24.33 -30.24
CA ILE A 474 1.39 23.24 -29.40
C ILE A 474 0.00 22.85 -29.90
N ARG A 475 -0.19 21.55 -30.15
CA ARG A 475 -1.49 20.96 -30.50
C ARG A 475 -1.78 19.78 -29.60
N ILE A 476 -2.92 19.82 -28.91
CA ILE A 476 -3.39 18.74 -28.03
C ILE A 476 -4.54 18.03 -28.74
N LYS A 477 -4.43 16.70 -28.84
CA LYS A 477 -5.45 15.83 -29.46
C LYS A 477 -5.87 14.76 -28.46
N TYR A 478 -7.17 14.63 -28.25
CA TYR A 478 -7.75 13.66 -27.34
C TYR A 478 -8.04 12.33 -28.05
N ALA A 479 -8.20 11.26 -27.26
CA ALA A 479 -8.44 9.90 -27.77
C ALA A 479 -9.77 9.75 -28.53
N ASP A 480 -10.74 10.61 -28.24
CA ASP A 480 -12.03 10.68 -28.95
C ASP A 480 -11.94 11.42 -30.30
N GLY A 481 -10.76 11.91 -30.66
CA GLY A 481 -10.50 12.63 -31.90
C GLY A 481 -10.72 14.13 -31.84
N THR A 482 -11.16 14.69 -30.70
CA THR A 482 -11.25 16.13 -30.49
C THR A 482 -9.87 16.77 -30.35
N GLU A 483 -9.76 18.05 -30.72
CA GLU A 483 -8.51 18.82 -30.66
C GLU A 483 -8.79 20.18 -29.99
N ASP A 484 -7.89 20.60 -29.10
CA ASP A 484 -7.94 21.97 -28.55
C ASP A 484 -7.49 22.99 -29.60
N GLU A 485 -7.93 24.24 -29.42
CA GLU A 485 -7.42 25.37 -30.20
C GLU A 485 -5.88 25.46 -30.07
N PRO A 486 -5.13 25.42 -31.19
CA PRO A 486 -3.68 25.39 -31.14
C PRO A 486 -3.08 26.64 -30.49
N ILE A 487 -2.09 26.43 -29.62
CA ILE A 487 -1.38 27.51 -28.93
C ILE A 487 -0.08 27.82 -29.66
N TRP A 488 0.13 29.09 -30.01
CA TRP A 488 1.38 29.57 -30.60
C TRP A 488 2.14 30.45 -29.59
N LEU A 489 3.37 30.04 -29.27
CA LEU A 489 4.29 30.79 -28.42
C LEU A 489 5.40 31.40 -29.30
N SER A 490 5.41 32.72 -29.46
CA SER A 490 6.43 33.42 -30.25
C SER A 490 7.79 33.41 -29.53
N LEU A 491 8.87 33.07 -30.24
CA LEU A 491 10.24 33.13 -29.74
C LEU A 491 11.02 34.33 -30.28
N ALA A 492 10.39 35.10 -31.17
CA ALA A 492 10.92 36.36 -31.67
C ALA A 492 10.24 37.52 -30.94
N GLY A 493 10.96 38.14 -30.01
CA GLY A 493 10.57 39.38 -29.32
C GLY A 493 10.10 39.19 -27.87
N GLY A 494 11.03 39.35 -26.92
CA GLY A 494 10.79 39.95 -25.61
C GLY A 494 10.11 39.11 -24.51
N GLU A 495 10.71 39.23 -23.31
CA GLU A 495 10.17 38.94 -21.96
C GLU A 495 10.15 37.48 -21.49
N THR A 496 11.15 37.20 -20.65
CA THR A 496 11.18 36.16 -19.63
C THR A 496 9.88 36.14 -18.82
N ILE A 497 9.25 34.96 -18.73
CA ILE A 497 8.32 34.61 -17.64
C ILE A 497 8.93 33.44 -16.89
#